data_AF-E1GV10-F1
#
_entry.id   AF-E1GV10-F1
#
_cell.length_a   1.000
_cell.length_b   1.000
_cell.length_c   1.000
_cell.angle_alpha   90.00
_cell.angle_beta   90.00
_cell.angle_gamma   90.00
#
_symmetry.space_group_name_H-M   'P 1'
#
loop_
_entity.id
_entity.type
_entity.pdbx_description
1 polymer ?
#
loop_
_entity_poly.entity_id
_entity_poly.type
_entity_poly.pdbx_seq_one_letter_code
_entity_poly.pdbx_strand_id
1 'polypeptide(L)'
;MGFIIKPMVTEKMTKITDKSSESKKFSTRSEKIGKAHNAEKEVRSYVVKTKAKPEGVKKEKVVYTYEKEAHAKYGFICKPEANKLEIKKEIESLYNVKVIDVNTVRYAGKRQARYTKAGLVKGQKNAYKKAIVTLKSGDTIDFYSNI
;
A
#
# COMPACT_ATOMS: atom_id res chain seq x y z
N MET A 1 -7.12 26.29 6.12
CA MET A 1 -5.95 26.32 5.21
C MET A 1 -5.60 24.87 4.89
N GLY A 2 -5.52 24.47 3.62
CA GLY A 2 -5.28 23.06 3.26
C GLY A 2 -3.89 22.57 3.68
N PHE A 3 -3.81 21.31 4.12
CA PHE A 3 -2.57 20.61 4.43
C PHE A 3 -2.02 19.84 3.22
N ILE A 4 -2.85 19.58 2.22
CA ILE A 4 -2.44 18.96 0.96
C ILE A 4 -1.86 20.03 0.05
N ILE A 5 -0.66 19.77 -0.47
CA ILE A 5 0.03 20.65 -1.41
C ILE A 5 -0.30 20.23 -2.84
N LYS A 6 -0.11 18.95 -3.15
CA LYS A 6 -0.43 18.37 -4.48
C LYS A 6 -0.46 16.85 -4.45
N PRO A 7 -1.23 16.20 -5.34
CA PRO A 7 -1.14 14.76 -5.55
C PRO A 7 0.22 14.36 -6.15
N MET A 8 0.70 13.17 -5.82
CA MET A 8 1.85 12.55 -6.47
C MET A 8 1.38 11.69 -7.63
N VAL A 9 1.13 12.33 -8.77
CA VAL A 9 0.90 11.61 -10.02
C VAL A 9 2.26 11.27 -10.62
N THR A 10 2.60 9.98 -10.70
CA THR A 10 3.66 9.54 -11.61
C THR A 10 3.08 8.44 -12.47
N GLU A 11 3.27 8.53 -13.79
CA GLU A 11 2.81 7.51 -14.76
C GLU A 11 3.39 6.10 -14.48
N LYS A 12 4.50 6.04 -13.74
CA LYS A 12 5.07 4.78 -13.24
C LYS A 12 4.31 4.22 -12.03
N MET A 13 3.66 5.07 -11.24
CA MET A 13 2.86 4.63 -10.10
C MET A 13 1.55 4.00 -10.55
N THR A 14 0.85 4.48 -11.58
CA THR A 14 -0.42 3.87 -12.03
C THR A 14 -0.23 2.38 -12.36
N LYS A 15 0.75 2.03 -13.19
CA LYS A 15 1.06 0.62 -13.54
C LYS A 15 1.47 -0.26 -12.35
N ILE A 16 2.11 0.31 -11.33
CA ILE A 16 2.49 -0.42 -10.11
C ILE A 16 1.27 -0.58 -9.19
N THR A 17 0.46 0.48 -9.10
CA THR A 17 -0.80 0.49 -8.35
C THR A 17 -1.76 -0.55 -8.92
N ASP A 18 -1.94 -0.61 -10.24
CA ASP A 18 -2.81 -1.59 -10.91
C ASP A 18 -2.40 -3.04 -10.60
N LYS A 19 -1.10 -3.35 -10.61
CA LYS A 19 -0.59 -4.68 -10.20
C LYS A 19 -0.75 -4.98 -8.71
N SER A 20 -0.85 -3.95 -7.87
CA SER A 20 -1.10 -4.10 -6.43
C SER A 20 -2.59 -4.14 -6.09
N SER A 21 -3.46 -3.87 -7.08
CA SER A 21 -4.93 -3.83 -6.98
C SER A 21 -5.59 -5.20 -7.20
N GLU A 22 -4.84 -6.26 -7.48
CA GLU A 22 -5.38 -7.63 -7.59
C GLU A 22 -5.43 -8.33 -6.23
N SER A 23 -6.56 -8.96 -5.92
CA SER A 23 -6.69 -9.79 -4.74
C SER A 23 -5.72 -10.97 -4.81
N LYS A 24 -5.13 -11.32 -3.67
CA LYS A 24 -4.17 -12.43 -3.59
C LYS A 24 -4.67 -13.49 -2.63
N LYS A 25 -4.62 -14.74 -3.10
CA LYS A 25 -4.92 -15.92 -2.30
C LYS A 25 -3.68 -16.32 -1.52
N PHE A 26 -3.82 -16.44 -0.22
CA PHE A 26 -2.78 -16.91 0.68
C PHE A 26 -3.21 -18.22 1.32
N SER A 27 -2.25 -19.12 1.51
CA SER A 27 -2.49 -20.40 2.17
C SER A 27 -1.63 -20.50 3.44
N THR A 28 -2.24 -20.92 4.55
CA THR A 28 -1.55 -21.16 5.82
C THR A 28 -1.88 -22.53 6.39
N ARG A 29 -0.95 -23.10 7.16
CA ARG A 29 -1.17 -24.34 7.92
C ARG A 29 -1.68 -24.08 9.34
N SER A 30 -1.58 -22.82 9.82
CA SER A 30 -1.99 -22.46 11.18
C SER A 30 -3.49 -22.19 11.23
N GLU A 31 -4.19 -22.94 12.09
CA GLU A 31 -5.63 -22.78 12.30
C GLU A 31 -5.99 -21.42 12.92
N LYS A 32 -5.13 -20.89 13.81
CA LYS A 32 -5.32 -19.57 14.43
C LYS A 32 -5.37 -18.45 13.37
N ILE A 33 -4.45 -18.50 12.40
CA ILE A 33 -4.38 -17.50 11.32
C ILE A 33 -5.54 -17.70 10.34
N GLY A 34 -5.90 -18.95 10.03
CA GLY A 34 -7.05 -19.27 9.19
C GLY A 34 -8.36 -18.70 9.74
N LYS A 35 -8.63 -18.90 11.04
CA LYS A 35 -9.83 -18.37 11.71
C LYS A 35 -9.87 -16.84 11.71
N ALA A 36 -8.73 -16.16 11.92
CA ALA A 36 -8.68 -14.70 11.94
C ALA A 36 -9.05 -14.05 10.59
N HIS A 37 -8.84 -14.76 9.49
CA HIS A 37 -9.14 -14.30 8.13
C HIS A 37 -10.37 -14.98 7.51
N ASN A 38 -11.17 -15.71 8.30
CA ASN A 38 -12.31 -16.50 7.83
C ASN A 38 -11.95 -17.41 6.64
N ALA A 39 -10.81 -18.08 6.72
CA ALA A 39 -10.26 -18.91 5.67
C ALA A 39 -11.04 -20.23 5.47
N GLU A 40 -11.17 -20.66 4.22
CA GLU A 40 -11.72 -21.98 3.88
C GLU A 40 -10.72 -23.08 4.24
N LYS A 41 -11.22 -24.14 4.87
CA LYS A 41 -10.42 -25.30 5.32
C LYS A 41 -10.48 -26.41 4.28
N GLU A 42 -9.36 -26.66 3.61
CA GLU A 42 -9.18 -27.79 2.70
C GLU A 42 -8.29 -28.86 3.32
N VAL A 43 -8.71 -30.12 3.25
CA VAL A 43 -7.85 -31.27 3.58
C VAL A 43 -7.26 -31.80 2.28
N ARG A 44 -5.94 -31.67 2.11
CA ARG A 44 -5.22 -32.17 0.93
C ARG A 44 -4.49 -33.46 1.28
N SER A 45 -4.85 -34.56 0.65
CA SER A 45 -4.14 -35.84 0.77
C SER A 45 -2.95 -35.91 -0.19
N TYR A 46 -1.83 -36.46 0.24
CA TYR A 46 -0.65 -36.71 -0.58
C TYR A 46 0.02 -38.02 -0.19
N VAL A 47 0.65 -38.69 -1.17
CA VAL A 47 1.32 -39.97 -0.95
C VAL A 47 2.82 -39.73 -0.79
N VAL A 48 3.39 -40.23 0.31
CA VAL A 48 4.84 -40.16 0.56
C VAL A 48 5.43 -41.55 0.39
N LYS A 49 6.30 -41.72 -0.60
CA LYS A 49 7.07 -42.95 -0.82
C LYS A 49 8.40 -42.87 -0.08
N THR A 50 8.80 -43.97 0.57
CA THR A 50 10.08 -44.07 1.27
C THR A 50 10.73 -45.42 0.94
N LYS A 51 12.05 -45.56 1.14
CA LYS A 51 12.74 -46.84 0.88
C LYS A 51 12.13 -48.04 1.62
N ALA A 52 11.57 -47.83 2.82
CA ALA A 52 10.92 -48.86 3.62
C ALA A 52 9.45 -49.15 3.23
N LYS A 53 8.79 -48.23 2.52
CA LYS A 53 7.39 -48.37 2.08
C LYS A 53 7.26 -47.89 0.62
N PRO A 54 7.51 -48.78 -0.36
CA PRO A 54 7.48 -48.45 -1.79
C PRO A 54 6.06 -48.15 -2.30
N GLU A 55 5.03 -48.76 -1.70
CA GLU A 55 3.62 -48.55 -2.06
C GLU A 55 3.10 -47.15 -1.67
N GLY A 56 3.82 -46.45 -0.80
CA GLY A 56 3.53 -45.08 -0.38
C GLY A 56 2.55 -44.99 0.79
N VAL A 57 2.80 -44.03 1.68
CA VAL A 57 1.93 -43.73 2.82
C VAL A 57 1.05 -42.54 2.48
N LYS A 58 -0.28 -42.71 2.53
CA LYS A 58 -1.24 -41.61 2.42
C LYS A 58 -1.13 -40.73 3.67
N LYS A 59 -0.82 -39.46 3.47
CA LYS A 59 -0.79 -38.43 4.52
C LYS A 59 -1.76 -37.32 4.15
N GLU A 60 -2.35 -36.70 5.17
CA GLU A 60 -3.25 -35.56 5.00
C GLU A 60 -2.63 -34.32 5.61
N LYS A 61 -2.81 -33.17 4.93
CA LYS A 61 -2.51 -31.86 5.49
C LYS A 61 -3.75 -30.99 5.40
N VAL A 62 -4.00 -30.25 6.46
CA VAL A 62 -4.99 -29.18 6.47
C VAL A 62 -4.33 -27.92 5.92
N VAL A 63 -4.98 -27.29 4.95
CA VAL A 63 -4.59 -26.01 4.37
C VAL A 63 -5.76 -25.05 4.53
N TYR A 64 -5.51 -23.90 5.14
CA TYR A 64 -6.46 -22.81 5.24
C TYR A 64 -6.15 -21.80 4.13
N THR A 65 -7.08 -21.57 3.22
CA THR A 65 -6.93 -20.60 2.13
C THR A 65 -7.82 -19.40 2.39
N TYR A 66 -7.25 -18.20 2.34
CA TYR A 66 -8.02 -16.96 2.43
C TYR A 66 -7.63 -16.00 1.32
N GLU A 67 -8.60 -15.18 0.92
CA GLU A 67 -8.41 -14.13 -0.04
C GLU A 67 -8.20 -12.80 0.68
N LYS A 68 -7.12 -12.10 0.32
CA LYS A 68 -6.88 -10.76 0.81
C LYS A 68 -7.28 -9.77 -0.27
N GLU A 69 -8.29 -8.96 0.03
CA GLU A 69 -8.69 -7.87 -0.84
C GLU A 69 -7.54 -6.89 -1.06
N ALA A 70 -7.45 -6.41 -2.30
CA ALA A 70 -6.53 -5.37 -2.65
C ALA A 70 -7.17 -4.00 -2.45
N HIS A 71 -6.37 -3.07 -1.95
CA HIS A 71 -6.80 -1.71 -1.69
C HIS A 71 -5.95 -0.76 -2.52
N ALA A 72 -6.61 0.19 -3.18
CA ALA A 72 -5.94 1.23 -3.93
C ALA A 72 -5.13 2.13 -2.98
N LYS A 73 -3.91 2.46 -3.39
CA LYS A 73 -3.00 3.32 -2.63
C LYS A 73 -2.58 4.53 -3.45
N TYR A 74 -2.70 5.70 -2.85
CA TYR A 74 -2.41 6.98 -3.49
C TYR A 74 -1.41 7.80 -2.68
N GLY A 75 -0.52 8.51 -3.40
CA GLY A 75 0.50 9.35 -2.80
C GLY A 75 0.12 10.83 -2.86
N PHE A 76 0.34 11.55 -1.76
CA PHE A 76 0.14 13.00 -1.67
C PHE A 76 1.37 13.67 -1.06
N ILE A 77 1.65 14.88 -1.53
CA ILE A 77 2.60 15.79 -0.89
C ILE A 77 1.79 16.72 0.02
N CYS A 78 2.13 16.69 1.29
CA CYS A 78 1.48 17.45 2.36
C CYS A 78 2.48 18.38 3.05
N LYS A 79 1.95 19.35 3.80
CA LYS A 79 2.75 20.19 4.69
C LYS A 79 3.42 19.34 5.78
N PRO A 80 4.67 19.68 6.19
CA PRO A 80 5.38 18.95 7.24
C PRO A 80 4.63 18.87 8.57
N GLU A 81 3.81 19.87 8.89
CA GLU A 81 3.09 20.01 10.17
C GLU A 81 1.82 19.15 10.24
N ALA A 82 1.31 18.65 9.11
CA ALA A 82 0.01 17.99 9.03
C ALA A 82 -0.06 16.65 9.78
N ASN A 83 -1.09 16.44 10.59
CA ASN A 83 -1.36 15.17 11.26
C ASN A 83 -2.09 14.18 10.35
N LYS A 84 -1.98 12.88 10.65
CA LYS A 84 -2.66 11.82 9.87
C LYS A 84 -4.18 11.99 9.83
N LEU A 85 -4.77 12.43 10.94
CA LEU A 85 -6.22 12.65 11.06
C LEU A 85 -6.68 13.83 10.20
N GLU A 86 -5.89 14.90 10.11
CA GLU A 86 -6.17 16.06 9.26
C GLU A 86 -6.09 15.68 7.78
N ILE A 87 -5.01 15.01 7.38
CA ILE A 87 -4.81 14.53 6.01
C ILE A 87 -5.97 13.61 5.60
N LYS A 88 -6.39 12.70 6.50
CA LYS A 88 -7.54 11.82 6.25
C LYS A 88 -8.81 12.63 5.96
N LYS A 89 -9.18 13.53 6.86
CA LYS A 89 -10.40 14.35 6.73
C LYS A 89 -10.39 15.20 5.46
N GLU A 90 -9.26 15.81 5.14
CA GLU A 90 -9.11 16.65 3.96
C GLU A 90 -9.26 15.85 2.67
N ILE A 91 -8.66 14.65 2.58
CA ILE A 91 -8.80 13.78 1.40
C ILE A 91 -10.22 13.25 1.26
N GLU A 92 -10.83 12.78 2.35
CA GLU A 92 -12.22 12.31 2.35
C GLU A 92 -13.16 13.43 1.87
N SER A 93 -12.91 14.68 2.26
CA SER A 93 -13.75 15.84 1.86
C SER A 93 -13.51 16.30 0.43
N LEU A 94 -12.25 16.30 -0.05
CA LEU A 94 -11.91 16.78 -1.39
C LEU A 94 -12.33 15.81 -2.50
N TYR A 95 -12.24 14.51 -2.24
CA TYR A 95 -12.46 13.48 -3.25
C TYR A 95 -13.72 12.63 -2.98
N ASN A 96 -14.44 12.86 -1.88
CA ASN A 96 -15.63 12.08 -1.49
C ASN A 96 -15.38 10.55 -1.44
N VAL A 97 -14.18 10.15 -1.02
CA VAL A 97 -13.75 8.74 -0.90
C VAL A 97 -13.66 8.31 0.56
N LYS A 98 -13.67 7.00 0.82
CA LYS A 98 -13.43 6.46 2.16
C LYS A 98 -11.98 6.04 2.35
N VAL A 99 -11.30 6.66 3.32
CA VAL A 99 -9.91 6.33 3.66
C VAL A 99 -9.86 5.31 4.79
N ILE A 100 -9.16 4.19 4.57
CA ILE A 100 -8.90 3.17 5.60
C ILE A 100 -7.73 3.61 6.48
N ASP A 101 -6.55 3.79 5.88
CA ASP A 101 -5.30 4.06 6.59
C ASP A 101 -4.46 5.14 5.90
N VAL A 102 -3.64 5.83 6.70
CA VAL A 102 -2.70 6.87 6.25
C VAL A 102 -1.32 6.62 6.83
N ASN A 103 -0.35 6.42 5.95
CA ASN A 103 1.06 6.29 6.31
C ASN A 103 1.81 7.54 5.85
N THR A 104 2.59 8.15 6.74
CA THR A 104 3.27 9.42 6.46
C THR A 104 4.76 9.30 6.66
N VAL A 105 5.55 9.97 5.81
CA VAL A 105 7.01 10.06 5.93
C VAL A 105 7.42 11.52 5.73
N ARG A 106 8.24 12.07 6.62
CA ARG A 106 8.79 13.43 6.48
C ARG A 106 10.07 13.38 5.65
N TYR A 107 10.12 14.17 4.59
CA TYR A 107 11.29 14.30 3.73
C TYR A 107 11.95 15.66 3.94
N ALA A 108 13.26 15.63 4.19
CA ALA A 108 14.07 16.83 4.17
C ALA A 108 14.15 17.39 2.75
N GLY A 109 14.13 18.72 2.64
CA GLY A 109 14.31 19.39 1.36
C GLY A 109 15.71 19.11 0.78
N LYS A 110 15.80 18.86 -0.52
CA LYS A 110 17.09 18.63 -1.20
C LYS A 110 17.93 19.90 -1.15
N ARG A 111 19.14 19.80 -0.58
CA ARG A 111 20.15 20.86 -0.67
C ARG A 111 20.60 20.99 -2.12
N GLN A 112 20.67 22.21 -2.62
CA GLN A 112 21.10 22.52 -3.98
C GLN A 112 22.15 23.61 -3.94
N ALA A 113 23.18 23.45 -4.76
CA ALA A 113 24.18 24.47 -4.98
C ALA A 113 24.33 24.66 -6.48
N ARG A 114 24.46 25.91 -6.92
CA ARG A 114 24.64 26.27 -8.34
C ARG A 114 25.68 27.38 -8.42
N TYR A 115 26.56 27.26 -9.41
CA TYR A 115 27.46 28.36 -9.78
C TYR A 115 26.72 29.38 -10.63
N THR A 116 26.84 30.64 -10.25
CA THR A 116 26.35 31.80 -11.00
C THR A 116 27.55 32.70 -11.35
N LYS A 117 27.37 33.70 -12.23
CA LYS A 117 28.42 34.67 -12.56
C LYS A 117 28.97 35.42 -11.33
N ALA A 118 28.16 35.54 -10.27
CA ALA A 118 28.52 36.15 -8.99
C ALA A 118 29.12 35.16 -7.96
N GLY A 119 29.33 33.90 -8.33
CA GLY A 119 29.89 32.87 -7.45
C GLY A 119 28.90 31.74 -7.08
N LEU A 120 29.25 30.97 -6.04
CA LEU A 120 28.51 29.78 -5.60
C LEU A 120 27.30 30.17 -4.76
N VAL A 121 26.10 29.90 -5.27
CA VAL A 121 24.84 30.08 -4.53
C VAL A 121 24.42 28.73 -3.94
N LYS A 122 24.22 28.70 -2.63
CA LYS A 122 23.72 27.52 -1.89
C LYS A 122 22.30 27.80 -1.41
N GLY A 123 21.42 26.81 -1.53
CA GLY A 123 20.05 26.87 -1.05
C GLY A 123 19.50 25.49 -0.72
N GLN A 124 18.30 25.44 -0.17
CA GLN A 124 17.60 24.20 0.12
C GLN A 124 16.15 24.31 -0.35
N LYS A 125 15.64 23.24 -0.98
CA LYS A 125 14.21 23.16 -1.30
C LYS A 125 13.39 23.06 -0.01
N ASN A 126 12.10 23.37 -0.10
CA ASN A 126 11.20 23.20 1.04
C ASN A 126 11.09 21.71 1.42
N ALA A 127 11.09 21.45 2.73
CA ALA A 127 10.77 20.13 3.26
C ALA A 127 9.28 19.84 3.05
N TYR A 128 8.93 18.57 2.93
CA TYR A 128 7.55 18.14 2.74
C TYR A 128 7.27 16.82 3.45
N LYS A 129 6.00 16.51 3.67
CA LYS A 129 5.54 15.21 4.16
C LYS A 129 4.92 14.44 3.01
N LYS A 130 5.32 13.21 2.79
CA LYS A 130 4.66 12.29 1.86
C LYS A 130 3.60 11.53 2.65
N ALA A 131 2.37 11.56 2.18
CA ALA A 131 1.30 10.71 2.69
C ALA A 131 0.99 9.63 1.65
N ILE A 132 0.97 8.38 2.09
CA ILE A 132 0.48 7.23 1.34
C ILE A 132 -0.86 6.86 1.98
N VAL A 133 -1.90 6.87 1.18
CA VAL A 133 -3.28 6.77 1.65
C VAL A 133 -3.87 5.52 1.04
N THR A 134 -4.43 4.67 1.90
CA THR A 134 -5.10 3.44 1.51
C THR A 134 -6.60 3.68 1.53
N LEU A 135 -7.25 3.50 0.38
CA LEU A 135 -8.69 3.66 0.25
C LEU A 135 -9.44 2.36 0.50
N LYS A 136 -10.75 2.48 0.69
CA LYS A 136 -11.64 1.34 0.68
C LYS A 136 -11.66 0.67 -0.69
N SER A 137 -11.84 -0.65 -0.70
CA SER A 137 -12.03 -1.42 -1.94
C SER A 137 -13.16 -0.80 -2.77
N GLY A 138 -12.90 -0.53 -4.05
CA GLY A 138 -13.86 0.07 -4.98
C GLY A 138 -13.77 1.59 -5.12
N ASP A 139 -13.18 2.30 -4.15
CA ASP A 139 -13.01 3.75 -4.26
C ASP A 139 -11.77 4.09 -5.08
N THR A 140 -11.91 5.03 -6.02
CA THR A 140 -10.81 5.52 -6.86
C THR A 140 -10.73 7.04 -6.78
N ILE A 141 -9.51 7.55 -6.83
CA ILE A 141 -9.26 9.01 -6.90
C ILE A 141 -8.89 9.35 -8.34
N ASP A 142 -9.70 10.21 -8.96
CA ASP A 142 -9.33 10.90 -10.18
C ASP A 142 -8.60 12.20 -9.84
N PHE A 143 -7.33 12.29 -10.25
CA PHE A 143 -6.48 13.46 -10.00
C PHE A 143 -6.71 14.61 -10.98
N TYR A 144 -7.40 14.38 -12.10
CA TYR A 144 -7.61 15.37 -13.14
C TYR A 144 -8.97 16.08 -13.05
N SER A 145 -9.88 15.57 -12.22
CA SER A 145 -11.22 16.14 -12.02
C SER A 145 -11.22 17.56 -11.41
N ASN A 146 -10.11 18.00 -10.80
CA ASN A 146 -9.99 19.27 -10.08
C ASN A 146 -8.89 20.21 -10.65
N ILE A 147 -8.40 19.95 -11.86
CA ILE A 147 -7.47 20.83 -12.61
C ILE A 147 -8.21 21.44 -13.78
#